data_AF-A0A925XW29-F1
#
_entry.id   AF-A0A925XW29-F1
#
_cell.length_a   1.000
_cell.length_b   1.000
_cell.length_c   1.000
_cell.angle_alpha   90.00
_cell.angle_beta   90.00
_cell.angle_gamma   90.00
#
_symmetry.space_group_name_H-M   'P 1'
#
loop_
_entity.id
_entity.type
_entity.pdbx_description
1 polymer ?
#
loop_
_entity_poly.entity_id
_entity_poly.type
_entity_poly.pdbx_seq_one_letter_code
_entity_poly.pdbx_strand_id
1 'polypeptide(L)'
;MTQAQTIDTNYFHTTLESVLNEVCQATDWLMGEAWVPNPQRSVLECSPACYISPKISTYSVERFRLLSEKLTFNPGVGLPGRVWSSKKPEWDVDVSMLPQTTYIRNQLAQEAGLRAGLGTPIIVNGEVLAVLVFYMTKSCEQDERMIKLISFFLSLSYHQPHAVQSAVN
;
A
#
# COMPACT_ATOMS: atom_id res chain seq x y z
N MET A 1 -24.47 16.95 10.02
CA MET A 1 -23.11 16.66 10.52
C MET A 1 -22.25 16.09 9.39
N THR A 2 -22.13 16.74 8.22
CA THR A 2 -21.95 15.95 6.97
C THR A 2 -21.02 16.54 5.89
N GLN A 3 -20.16 17.50 6.23
CA GLN A 3 -19.17 18.04 5.26
C GLN A 3 -17.73 17.97 5.74
N ALA A 4 -17.46 18.19 7.04
CA ALA A 4 -16.10 18.17 7.58
C ALA A 4 -15.45 16.77 7.57
N GLN A 5 -16.20 15.72 7.91
CA GLN A 5 -15.69 14.33 7.90
C GLN A 5 -15.38 13.83 6.49
N THR A 6 -16.12 14.28 5.47
CA THR A 6 -15.91 13.87 4.06
C THR A 6 -14.66 14.51 3.45
N ILE A 7 -14.35 15.76 3.83
CA ILE A 7 -13.16 16.48 3.37
C ILE A 7 -11.89 15.82 3.93
N ASP A 8 -11.92 15.40 5.20
CA ASP A 8 -10.79 14.75 5.87
C ASP A 8 -10.44 13.39 5.24
N THR A 9 -11.45 12.55 4.99
CA THR A 9 -11.26 11.25 4.33
C THR A 9 -10.75 11.40 2.89
N ASN A 10 -11.31 12.33 2.11
CA ASN A 10 -10.86 12.57 0.73
C ASN A 10 -9.42 13.10 0.70
N TYR A 11 -9.06 14.01 1.61
CA TYR A 11 -7.71 14.53 1.74
C TYR A 11 -6.72 13.43 2.13
N PHE A 12 -7.11 12.54 3.05
CA PHE A 12 -6.30 11.40 3.45
C PHE A 12 -5.98 10.46 2.27
N HIS A 13 -6.98 10.05 1.49
CA HIS A 13 -6.74 9.20 0.31
C HIS A 13 -5.90 9.91 -0.75
N THR A 14 -6.13 11.21 -0.99
CA THR A 14 -5.32 12.00 -1.94
C THR A 14 -3.86 12.13 -1.48
N THR A 15 -3.63 12.22 -0.16
CA THR A 15 -2.29 12.22 0.42
C THR A 15 -1.59 10.88 0.23
N LEU A 16 -2.30 9.77 0.47
CA LEU A 16 -1.77 8.43 0.19
C LEU A 16 -1.40 8.27 -1.28
N GLU A 17 -2.24 8.75 -2.19
CA GLU A 17 -1.98 8.71 -3.62
C GLU A 17 -0.73 9.52 -3.99
N SER A 18 -0.54 10.70 -3.41
CA SER A 18 0.66 11.52 -3.62
C SER A 18 1.93 10.78 -3.18
N VAL A 19 1.90 10.15 -2.00
CA VAL A 19 3.03 9.34 -1.50
C VAL A 19 3.31 8.14 -2.42
N LEU A 20 2.27 7.43 -2.87
CA LEU A 20 2.43 6.31 -3.79
C LEU A 20 3.06 6.76 -5.11
N ASN A 21 2.63 7.90 -5.66
CA ASN A 21 3.19 8.51 -6.86
C ASN A 21 4.67 8.85 -6.67
N GLU A 22 5.03 9.58 -5.61
CA GLU A 22 6.41 9.99 -5.33
C GLU A 22 7.34 8.79 -5.20
N VAL A 23 6.95 7.79 -4.38
CA VAL A 23 7.78 6.59 -4.16
C VAL A 23 7.94 5.82 -5.46
N CYS A 24 6.85 5.52 -6.17
CA CYS A 24 6.94 4.69 -7.38
C CYS A 24 7.71 5.39 -8.51
N GLN A 25 7.60 6.71 -8.64
CA GLN A 25 8.40 7.49 -9.59
C GLN A 25 9.89 7.48 -9.22
N ALA A 26 10.22 7.62 -7.93
CA ALA A 26 11.59 7.63 -7.46
C ALA A 26 12.29 6.26 -7.56
N THR A 27 11.54 5.16 -7.40
CA THR A 27 12.07 3.78 -7.42
C THR A 27 11.90 3.06 -8.76
N ASP A 28 11.17 3.66 -9.70
CA ASP A 28 10.71 3.04 -10.94
C ASP A 28 9.86 1.76 -10.72
N TRP A 29 9.09 1.75 -9.63
CA TRP A 29 8.18 0.64 -9.33
C TRP A 29 6.87 0.81 -10.09
N LEU A 30 6.25 -0.33 -10.42
CA LEU A 30 5.20 -0.36 -11.44
C LEU A 30 3.82 -0.12 -10.90
N MET A 31 3.61 -0.47 -9.64
CA MET A 31 2.31 -0.30 -9.00
C MET A 31 2.50 -0.06 -7.50
N GLY A 32 1.66 0.82 -6.96
CA GLY A 32 1.48 1.03 -5.54
C GLY A 32 0.00 1.03 -5.18
N GLU A 33 -0.36 0.44 -4.05
CA GLU A 33 -1.72 0.46 -3.50
C GLU A 33 -1.66 0.75 -2.00
N ALA A 34 -2.71 1.40 -1.49
CA ALA A 34 -2.87 1.63 -0.06
C ALA A 34 -4.01 0.79 0.52
N TRP A 35 -3.78 0.28 1.72
CA TRP A 35 -4.73 -0.48 2.53
C TRP A 35 -4.93 0.23 3.86
N VAL A 36 -6.18 0.54 4.22
CA VAL A 36 -6.51 1.38 5.37
C VAL A 36 -7.36 0.57 6.34
N PRO A 37 -7.06 0.56 7.65
CA PRO A 37 -7.95 -0.04 8.63
C PRO A 37 -9.34 0.59 8.55
N ASN A 38 -10.38 -0.22 8.52
CA ASN A 38 -11.75 0.28 8.61
C ASN A 38 -11.99 1.01 9.96
N PRO A 39 -13.10 1.74 10.15
CA PRO A 39 -13.34 2.50 11.39
C PRO A 39 -13.31 1.64 12.67
N GLN A 40 -13.71 0.36 12.57
CA GLN A 40 -13.67 -0.59 13.68
C GLN A 40 -12.29 -1.22 13.90
N ARG A 41 -11.33 -0.93 13.00
CA ARG A 41 -9.97 -1.50 12.94
C ARG A 41 -9.97 -3.03 13.02
N SER A 42 -10.96 -3.67 12.40
CA SER A 42 -11.10 -5.12 12.36
C SER A 42 -10.53 -5.73 11.08
N VAL A 43 -10.55 -4.98 9.98
CA VAL A 43 -9.99 -5.38 8.69
C VAL A 43 -9.33 -4.20 8.00
N LEU A 44 -8.41 -4.48 7.08
CA LEU A 44 -7.94 -3.52 6.08
C LEU A 44 -8.88 -3.52 4.89
N GLU A 45 -9.19 -2.33 4.40
CA GLU A 45 -9.92 -2.08 3.15
C GLU A 45 -9.00 -1.44 2.13
N CYS A 46 -9.22 -1.75 0.86
CA CYS A 46 -8.44 -1.18 -0.23
C CYS A 46 -8.83 0.28 -0.44
N SER A 47 -7.88 1.20 -0.26
CA SER A 47 -8.07 2.63 -0.53
C SER A 47 -8.16 2.88 -2.04
N PRO A 48 -8.95 3.88 -2.51
CA PRO A 48 -8.94 4.31 -3.91
C PRO A 48 -7.55 4.80 -4.39
N ALA A 49 -6.72 5.28 -3.46
CA ALA A 49 -5.34 5.67 -3.76
C ALA A 49 -4.53 4.51 -4.37
N CYS A 50 -4.05 4.73 -5.59
CA CYS A 50 -3.16 3.79 -6.28
C CYS A 50 -2.21 4.54 -7.22
N TYR A 51 -1.10 3.90 -7.54
CA TYR A 51 -0.23 4.29 -8.64
C TYR A 51 -0.14 3.11 -9.61
N ILE A 52 -0.27 3.38 -10.91
CA ILE A 52 -0.02 2.40 -11.98
C ILE A 52 0.92 3.07 -12.98
N SER A 53 2.08 2.48 -13.18
CA SER A 53 3.08 2.97 -14.12
C SER A 53 2.57 2.86 -15.56
N PRO A 54 2.85 3.83 -16.44
CA PRO A 54 2.55 3.69 -17.86
C PRO A 54 3.38 2.59 -18.56
N LYS A 55 4.38 2.00 -17.87
CA LYS A 55 5.28 0.98 -18.42
C LYS A 55 4.72 -0.45 -18.39
N ILE A 56 3.58 -0.67 -17.74
CA ILE A 56 2.96 -2.00 -17.59
C ILE A 56 1.64 -2.09 -18.36
N SER A 57 1.26 -3.30 -18.77
CA SER A 57 -0.02 -3.55 -19.45
C SER A 57 -1.19 -3.13 -18.58
N THR A 58 -1.95 -2.13 -19.02
CA THR A 58 -3.04 -1.53 -18.24
C THR A 58 -4.15 -2.54 -17.97
N TYR A 59 -4.52 -3.37 -18.95
CA TYR A 59 -5.66 -4.31 -18.80
C TYR A 59 -5.47 -5.34 -17.68
N SER A 60 -4.32 -6.01 -17.62
CA SER A 60 -4.08 -7.03 -16.58
C SER A 60 -3.92 -6.40 -15.19
N VAL A 61 -3.28 -5.24 -15.11
CA VAL A 61 -3.11 -4.50 -13.84
C VAL A 61 -4.43 -3.93 -13.34
N GLU A 62 -5.29 -3.44 -14.24
CA GLU A 62 -6.66 -3.01 -13.90
C GLU A 62 -7.47 -4.16 -13.32
N ARG A 63 -7.39 -5.37 -13.89
CA ARG A 63 -8.07 -6.54 -13.33
C ARG A 63 -7.55 -6.89 -11.93
N PHE A 64 -6.23 -6.84 -11.73
CA PHE A 64 -5.62 -7.01 -10.42
C PHE A 64 -6.14 -5.95 -9.41
N ARG A 65 -6.19 -4.69 -9.83
CA ARG A 65 -6.68 -3.57 -9.03
C ARG A 65 -8.16 -3.71 -8.67
N LEU A 66 -9.01 -4.04 -9.64
CA LEU A 66 -10.45 -4.27 -9.45
C LEU A 66 -10.76 -5.43 -8.50
N LEU A 67 -9.91 -6.47 -8.48
CA LEU A 67 -10.03 -7.51 -7.46
C LEU A 67 -9.62 -6.96 -6.09
N SER A 68 -8.52 -6.21 -6.03
CA SER A 68 -8.00 -5.62 -4.79
C SER A 68 -9.04 -4.74 -4.11
N GLU A 69 -9.79 -3.94 -4.87
CA GLU A 69 -10.88 -3.09 -4.37
C GLU A 69 -12.04 -3.85 -3.72
N LYS A 70 -12.17 -5.15 -4.00
CA LYS A 70 -13.23 -6.02 -3.44
C LYS A 70 -12.75 -6.85 -2.26
N LEU A 71 -11.46 -6.77 -1.93
CA LEU A 71 -10.85 -7.56 -0.87
C LEU A 71 -10.78 -6.77 0.43
N THR A 72 -10.82 -7.53 1.52
CA THR A 72 -10.42 -7.08 2.84
C THR A 72 -9.40 -8.04 3.42
N PHE A 73 -8.55 -7.54 4.31
CA PHE A 73 -7.55 -8.38 4.98
C PHE A 73 -7.68 -8.28 6.49
N ASN A 74 -7.85 -9.44 7.14
CA ASN A 74 -7.73 -9.54 8.59
C ASN A 74 -6.26 -9.33 9.01
N PRO A 75 -6.01 -8.95 10.29
CA PRO A 75 -4.65 -8.92 10.83
C PRO A 75 -3.95 -10.26 10.61
N GLY A 76 -2.71 -10.22 10.12
CA GLY A 76 -1.89 -11.40 9.82
C GLY A 76 -2.19 -12.11 8.50
N VAL A 77 -3.24 -11.72 7.76
CA VAL A 77 -3.66 -12.42 6.53
C VAL A 77 -3.20 -11.67 5.28
N GLY A 78 -2.51 -12.38 4.39
CA GLY A 78 -1.91 -11.79 3.19
C GLY A 78 -0.83 -10.75 3.53
N LEU A 79 -0.14 -10.24 2.50
CA LEU A 79 0.93 -9.26 2.71
C LEU A 79 0.46 -8.00 3.48
N PRO A 80 -0.68 -7.36 3.14
CA PRO A 80 -1.14 -6.18 3.89
C PRO A 80 -1.45 -6.50 5.36
N GLY A 81 -2.14 -7.60 5.63
CA GLY A 81 -2.53 -7.98 6.99
C GLY A 81 -1.33 -8.37 7.85
N ARG A 82 -0.32 -9.04 7.29
CA ARG A 82 0.92 -9.37 8.00
C ARG A 82 1.66 -8.11 8.43
N VAL A 83 1.86 -7.16 7.52
CA VAL A 83 2.48 -5.85 7.82
C VAL A 83 1.69 -5.07 8.87
N TRP A 84 0.35 -5.10 8.79
CA TRP A 84 -0.50 -4.45 9.78
C TRP A 84 -0.32 -5.03 11.18
N SER A 85 -0.26 -6.35 11.29
CA SER A 85 -0.08 -7.05 12.56
C SER A 85 1.32 -6.87 13.13
N SER A 86 2.36 -6.95 12.28
CA SER A 86 3.76 -6.87 12.71
C SER A 86 4.25 -5.45 12.95
N LYS A 87 3.54 -4.45 12.39
CA LYS A 87 3.95 -3.03 12.34
C LYS A 87 5.35 -2.85 11.73
N LYS A 88 5.75 -3.76 10.82
CA LYS A 88 7.06 -3.78 10.17
C LYS A 88 6.93 -3.98 8.67
N PRO A 89 7.87 -3.47 7.86
CA PRO A 89 7.92 -3.79 6.44
C PRO A 89 8.12 -5.30 6.21
N GLU A 90 7.46 -5.84 5.20
CA GLU A 90 7.61 -7.24 4.76
C GLU A 90 7.75 -7.32 3.25
N TRP A 91 8.53 -8.31 2.80
CA TRP A 91 8.87 -8.51 1.40
C TRP A 91 8.50 -9.92 0.96
N ASP A 92 7.72 -10.03 -0.11
CA ASP A 92 7.46 -11.27 -0.82
C ASP A 92 8.30 -11.28 -2.11
N VAL A 93 9.22 -12.25 -2.24
CA VAL A 93 10.18 -12.34 -3.36
C VAL A 93 9.47 -12.52 -4.71
N ASP A 94 8.42 -13.34 -4.73
CA ASP A 94 7.58 -13.55 -5.91
C ASP A 94 6.14 -13.93 -5.51
N VAL A 95 5.25 -12.95 -5.47
CA VAL A 95 3.83 -13.10 -5.15
C VAL A 95 3.08 -13.95 -6.17
N SER A 96 3.60 -14.11 -7.39
CA SER A 96 2.97 -14.94 -8.42
C SER A 96 3.22 -16.43 -8.22
N MET A 97 4.28 -16.77 -7.46
CA MET A 97 4.67 -18.14 -7.14
C MET A 97 4.17 -18.60 -5.76
N LEU A 98 3.68 -17.67 -4.93
CA LEU A 98 3.12 -18.01 -3.63
C LEU A 98 1.81 -18.82 -3.78
N PRO A 99 1.55 -19.80 -2.89
CA PRO A 99 0.27 -20.49 -2.84
C PRO A 99 -0.88 -19.50 -2.62
N GLN A 100 -2.06 -19.78 -3.19
CA GLN A 100 -3.25 -18.93 -2.99
C GLN A 100 -3.67 -18.82 -1.53
N THR A 101 -3.36 -19.82 -0.71
CA THR A 101 -3.57 -19.78 0.75
C THR A 101 -2.72 -18.71 1.45
N THR A 102 -1.59 -18.32 0.85
CA THR A 102 -0.69 -17.27 1.34
C THR A 102 -0.93 -15.94 0.62
N TYR A 103 -1.20 -15.99 -0.69
CA TYR A 103 -1.41 -14.82 -1.53
C TYR A 103 -2.54 -15.06 -2.54
N ILE A 104 -3.75 -14.63 -2.17
CA ILE A 104 -5.00 -14.91 -2.91
C ILE A 104 -5.05 -14.29 -4.32
N ARG A 105 -4.18 -13.31 -4.62
CA ARG A 105 -4.15 -12.60 -5.92
C ARG A 105 -3.05 -13.13 -6.86
N ASN A 106 -2.43 -14.28 -6.57
CA ASN A 106 -1.22 -14.73 -7.27
C ASN A 106 -1.39 -14.87 -8.79
N GLN A 107 -2.51 -15.41 -9.27
CA GLN A 107 -2.80 -15.58 -10.70
C GLN A 107 -2.93 -14.23 -11.41
N LEU A 108 -3.66 -13.27 -10.84
CA LEU A 108 -3.76 -11.93 -11.42
C LEU A 108 -2.44 -11.17 -11.35
N ALA A 109 -1.66 -11.35 -10.28
CA ALA A 109 -0.30 -10.83 -10.21
C ALA A 109 0.55 -11.44 -11.34
N GLN A 110 0.42 -12.75 -11.59
CA GLN A 110 1.12 -13.43 -12.66
C GLN A 110 0.80 -12.84 -14.05
N GLU A 111 -0.50 -12.69 -14.35
CA GLU A 111 -1.03 -12.11 -15.60
C GLU A 111 -0.64 -10.64 -15.79
N ALA A 112 -0.58 -9.88 -14.69
CA ALA A 112 -0.13 -8.50 -14.68
C ALA A 112 1.40 -8.35 -14.76
N GLY A 113 2.15 -9.46 -14.65
CA GLY A 113 3.61 -9.42 -14.61
C GLY A 113 4.16 -8.87 -13.30
N LEU A 114 3.34 -8.78 -12.24
CA LEU A 114 3.78 -8.43 -10.90
C LEU A 114 4.44 -9.66 -10.26
N ARG A 115 5.65 -9.46 -9.73
CA ARG A 115 6.50 -10.50 -9.14
C ARG A 115 6.79 -10.19 -7.69
N ALA A 116 7.74 -9.33 -7.39
CA ALA A 116 8.01 -8.97 -5.99
C ALA A 116 6.93 -8.03 -5.44
N GLY A 117 6.67 -8.14 -4.13
CA GLY A 117 5.78 -7.26 -3.38
C GLY A 117 6.44 -6.78 -2.08
N LEU A 118 6.46 -5.46 -1.85
CA LEU A 118 6.87 -4.88 -0.58
C LEU A 118 5.65 -4.24 0.11
N GLY A 119 5.34 -4.69 1.31
CA GLY A 119 4.41 -4.00 2.19
C GLY A 119 5.15 -3.19 3.24
N THR A 120 4.70 -1.98 3.54
CA THR A 120 5.27 -1.12 4.59
C THR A 120 4.18 -0.34 5.34
N PRO A 121 4.26 -0.24 6.67
CA PRO A 121 3.25 0.48 7.44
C PRO A 121 3.56 1.99 7.47
N ILE A 122 2.51 2.80 7.47
CA ILE A 122 2.54 4.19 7.92
C ILE A 122 2.07 4.19 9.37
N ILE A 123 2.92 4.61 10.30
CA ILE A 123 2.65 4.56 11.74
C ILE A 123 2.52 5.97 12.28
N VAL A 124 1.42 6.23 13.00
CA VAL A 124 1.16 7.49 13.72
C VAL A 124 0.77 7.15 15.15
N ASN A 125 1.42 7.76 16.14
CA ASN A 125 1.17 7.51 17.56
C ASN A 125 1.23 6.02 17.95
N GLY A 126 2.15 5.27 17.32
CA GLY A 126 2.31 3.84 17.55
C GLY A 126 1.28 2.93 16.86
N GLU A 127 0.31 3.51 16.14
CA GLU A 127 -0.74 2.79 15.44
C GLU A 127 -0.57 2.86 13.92
N VAL A 128 -0.89 1.76 13.23
CA VAL A 128 -0.82 1.70 11.76
C VAL A 128 -1.98 2.49 11.18
N LEU A 129 -1.68 3.62 10.54
CA LEU A 129 -2.66 4.47 9.86
C LEU A 129 -3.05 3.87 8.50
N ALA A 130 -2.08 3.33 7.77
CA ALA A 130 -2.27 2.64 6.50
C ALA A 130 -1.11 1.66 6.26
N VAL A 131 -1.31 0.71 5.38
CA VAL A 131 -0.27 -0.15 4.82
C VAL A 131 -0.16 0.16 3.33
N LEU A 132 1.03 0.55 2.89
CA LEU A 132 1.33 0.71 1.48
C LEU A 132 1.92 -0.60 0.95
N VAL A 133 1.48 -1.04 -0.22
CA VAL A 133 2.05 -2.19 -0.91
C VAL A 133 2.50 -1.79 -2.30
N PHE A 134 3.73 -2.14 -2.63
CA PHE A 134 4.38 -1.82 -3.90
C PHE A 134 4.77 -3.09 -4.64
N TYR A 135 4.72 -3.04 -5.97
CA TYR A 135 5.01 -4.19 -6.83
C TYR A 135 6.05 -3.89 -7.91
N MET A 136 6.84 -4.92 -8.24
CA MET A 136 7.88 -4.89 -9.26
C MET A 136 7.71 -6.04 -10.26
N THR A 137 8.25 -5.91 -11.48
CA THR A 137 8.20 -6.97 -12.51
C THR A 137 9.24 -8.06 -12.37
N LYS A 138 10.26 -7.84 -11.55
CA LYS A 138 11.30 -8.82 -11.29
C LYS A 138 11.11 -9.37 -9.90
N SER A 139 11.27 -10.68 -9.77
CA SER A 139 11.56 -11.24 -8.46
C SER A 139 12.87 -10.62 -7.97
N CYS A 140 12.87 -10.20 -6.73
CA CYS A 140 14.04 -9.58 -6.11
C CYS A 140 14.10 -10.12 -4.69
N GLU A 141 15.27 -10.61 -4.29
CA GLU A 141 15.53 -10.89 -2.89
C GLU A 141 15.44 -9.59 -2.10
N GLN A 142 15.11 -9.70 -0.82
CA GLN A 142 14.94 -8.56 0.06
C GLN A 142 16.16 -7.64 0.00
N ASP A 143 16.00 -6.43 -0.57
CA ASP A 143 17.03 -5.40 -0.51
C ASP A 143 16.78 -4.52 0.72
N GLU A 144 17.50 -4.79 1.80
CA GLU A 144 17.41 -4.00 3.03
C GLU A 144 17.66 -2.51 2.82
N ARG A 145 18.45 -2.12 1.80
CA ARG A 145 18.71 -0.71 1.50
C ARG A 145 17.45 -0.06 0.95
N MET A 146 16.68 -0.77 0.13
CA MET A 146 15.39 -0.28 -0.37
C MET A 146 14.37 -0.14 0.77
N ILE A 147 14.31 -1.12 1.69
CA ILE A 147 13.43 -1.03 2.87
C ILE A 147 13.78 0.21 3.71
N LYS A 148 15.08 0.45 3.96
CA LYS A 148 15.54 1.62 4.71
C LYS A 148 15.23 2.93 3.99
N LEU A 149 15.45 2.98 2.67
CA LEU A 149 15.15 4.15 1.86
C LEU A 149 13.67 4.51 1.90
N ILE A 150 12.77 3.53 1.78
CA ILE A 150 11.32 3.77 1.83
C ILE A 150 10.87 4.15 3.22
N SER A 151 11.37 3.46 4.26
CA SER A 151 11.07 3.83 5.64
C SER A 151 11.49 5.29 5.92
N PHE A 152 12.62 5.71 5.36
CA PHE A 152 13.09 7.09 5.44
C PHE A 152 12.19 8.05 4.66
N PHE A 153 11.86 7.77 3.40
CA PHE A 153 10.95 8.60 2.59
C PHE A 153 9.59 8.78 3.27
N LEU A 154 8.99 7.70 3.77
CA LEU A 154 7.73 7.77 4.50
C LEU A 154 7.90 8.59 5.78
N SER A 155 8.99 8.43 6.52
CA SER A 155 9.23 9.26 7.70
C SER A 155 9.27 10.74 7.35
N LEU A 156 9.89 11.14 6.23
CA LEU A 156 9.99 12.53 5.79
C LEU A 156 8.65 13.10 5.32
N SER A 157 7.90 12.37 4.51
CA SER A 157 6.59 12.81 4.00
C SER A 157 5.58 13.00 5.14
N TYR A 158 5.71 12.23 6.23
CA TYR A 158 4.86 12.35 7.42
C TYR A 158 5.49 13.16 8.57
N HIS A 159 6.72 13.68 8.45
CA HIS A 159 7.34 14.61 9.41
C HIS A 159 7.30 16.07 9.00
N GLN A 160 6.71 16.45 7.86
CA GLN A 160 6.53 17.87 7.53
C GLN A 160 5.39 18.46 8.40
N PRO A 161 5.67 19.38 9.35
CA PRO A 161 4.68 19.93 10.26
C PRO A 161 3.93 21.10 9.62
N HIS A 162 3.41 20.92 8.41
CA HIS A 162 2.56 21.94 7.78
C HIS A 162 1.28 21.30 7.24
N ALA A 163 0.17 21.65 7.92
CA ALA A 163 -1.23 21.57 7.48
C ALA A 163 -2.14 20.44 8.01
N VAL A 164 -1.92 19.87 9.20
CA VAL A 164 -2.98 19.08 9.89
C VAL A 164 -3.14 19.50 11.36
N GLN A 165 -3.06 20.81 11.65
CA GLN A 165 -3.25 21.33 13.01
C GLN A 165 -4.42 22.31 13.16
N SER A 166 -5.34 22.40 12.18
CA SER A 166 -6.51 23.29 12.26
C SER A 166 -7.87 22.57 12.24
N ALA A 167 -7.91 21.26 12.49
CA ALA A 167 -9.17 20.49 12.55
C ALA A 167 -9.41 19.81 13.91
N VAL A 168 -8.70 20.24 14.97
CA VAL A 168 -9.03 19.88 16.35
C VAL A 168 -8.98 21.15 17.20
N ASN A 169 -9.99 21.99 17.01
CA ASN A 169 -10.62 22.86 18.01
C ASN A 169 -11.97 23.33 17.47
#